data_AF-A0A2G8PFJ6-F1
#
_entry.id   AF-A0A2G8PFJ6-F1
#
_cell.length_a   1.000
_cell.length_b   1.000
_cell.length_c   1.000
_cell.angle_alpha   90.00
_cell.angle_beta   90.00
_cell.angle_gamma   90.00
#
_symmetry.space_group_name_H-M   'P 1'
#
loop_
_entity.id
_entity.type
_entity.pdbx_description
1 polymer ?
#
loop_
_entity_poly.entity_id
_entity_poly.type
_entity_poly.pdbx_seq_one_letter_code
_entity_poly.pdbx_strand_id
1 'polypeptide(L)'
;MEFIEVEEAYSSQASFLDRDELPSYGEKPDGWRPAGKRVKRGLYQTAKGWLVNAEANAAANLLKKVSRTLGLCLQELSRGALTKPLRRPCKNPPPLDGGSVKLQRTGW
;
A
#
# COMPACT_ATOMS: atom_id res chain seq x y z
N MET A 1 -6.16 -3.93 23.97
CA MET A 1 -6.12 -3.60 22.54
C MET A 1 -6.99 -2.38 22.36
N GLU A 2 -6.41 -1.26 21.96
CA GLU A 2 -7.13 0.00 21.81
C GLU A 2 -7.68 0.08 20.38
N PHE A 3 -8.94 0.44 20.24
CA PHE A 3 -9.63 0.55 18.96
C PHE A 3 -9.93 2.02 18.69
N ILE A 4 -9.57 2.47 17.50
CA ILE A 4 -9.79 3.85 17.05
C ILE A 4 -10.55 3.77 15.73
N GLU A 5 -11.72 4.39 15.69
CA GLU A 5 -12.52 4.49 14.48
C GLU A 5 -11.97 5.60 13.58
N VAL A 6 -11.72 5.26 12.31
CA VAL A 6 -11.27 6.19 11.29
C VAL A 6 -12.14 6.04 10.06
N GLU A 7 -12.58 7.18 9.54
CA GLU A 7 -13.46 7.24 8.37
C GLU A 7 -12.72 6.82 7.08
N GLU A 8 -13.32 5.92 6.30
CA GLU A 8 -12.70 5.38 5.09
C GLU A 8 -13.00 6.21 3.81
N ALA A 9 -13.77 7.30 3.89
CA ALA A 9 -14.25 7.95 2.66
C ALA A 9 -13.11 8.39 1.73
N TYR A 10 -13.33 8.22 0.42
CA TYR A 10 -12.42 8.60 -0.67
C TYR A 10 -11.04 7.93 -0.68
N SER A 11 -10.74 7.02 0.27
CA SER A 11 -9.45 6.33 0.40
C SER A 11 -9.08 5.45 -0.81
N SER A 12 -10.09 4.89 -1.48
CA SER A 12 -9.91 4.03 -2.66
C SER A 12 -9.81 4.81 -3.98
N GLN A 13 -10.13 6.11 -3.96
CA GLN A 13 -10.17 6.98 -5.14
C GLN A 13 -8.97 7.92 -5.19
N ALA A 14 -8.59 8.51 -4.05
CA ALA A 14 -7.45 9.41 -3.94
C ALA A 14 -6.13 8.72 -4.28
N SER A 15 -5.22 9.46 -4.92
CA SER A 15 -3.86 8.99 -5.19
C SER A 15 -2.94 9.32 -4.02
N PHE A 16 -2.38 8.29 -3.38
CA PHE A 16 -1.42 8.48 -2.31
C PHE A 16 -0.13 9.16 -2.83
N LEU A 17 0.34 8.73 -4.00
CA LEU A 17 1.60 9.18 -4.59
C LEU A 17 1.54 10.60 -5.14
N ASP A 18 0.37 11.03 -5.61
CA ASP A 18 0.15 12.41 -6.06
C ASP A 18 -0.19 13.36 -4.89
N ARG A 19 -0.22 12.81 -3.66
CA ARG A 19 -0.50 13.52 -2.40
C ARG A 19 -1.89 14.15 -2.36
N ASP A 20 -2.87 13.52 -3.00
CA ASP A 20 -4.25 14.00 -3.03
C ASP A 20 -4.80 14.29 -1.63
N GLU A 21 -5.62 15.33 -1.56
CA GLU A 21 -6.39 15.63 -0.36
C GLU A 21 -7.46 14.56 -0.15
N LEU A 22 -7.54 14.09 1.09
CA LEU A 22 -8.56 13.16 1.55
C LEU A 22 -9.56 13.96 2.38
N PRO A 23 -10.66 14.45 1.80
CA PRO A 23 -11.70 15.14 2.54
C PRO A 23 -12.43 14.17 3.47
N SER A 24 -13.01 14.71 4.55
CA SER A 24 -13.94 13.98 5.40
C SER A 24 -15.25 13.72 4.66
N TYR A 25 -16.02 12.76 5.15
CA TYR A 25 -17.34 12.46 4.63
C TYR A 25 -18.27 13.67 4.78
N GLY A 26 -18.81 14.17 3.66
CA GLY A 26 -19.67 15.35 3.64
C GLY A 26 -18.94 16.69 3.52
N GLU A 27 -17.63 16.74 3.79
CA GLU A 27 -16.79 17.95 3.63
C GLU A 27 -16.03 17.95 2.30
N LYS A 28 -16.61 17.31 1.28
CA LYS A 28 -16.00 17.25 -0.05
C LYS A 28 -16.10 18.63 -0.71
N PRO A 29 -14.98 19.29 -1.06
CA PRO A 29 -15.05 20.58 -1.73
C PRO A 29 -15.65 20.44 -3.14
N ASP A 30 -16.36 21.49 -3.58
CA ASP A 30 -16.94 21.54 -4.91
C ASP A 30 -15.86 21.40 -5.97
N GLY A 31 -16.03 20.42 -6.87
CA GLY A 31 -15.06 20.11 -7.91
C GLY A 31 -13.91 19.18 -7.48
N TRP A 32 -13.90 18.65 -6.25
CA TRP A 32 -12.88 17.67 -5.85
C TRP A 32 -12.88 16.46 -6.79
N ARG A 33 -11.69 16.21 -7.35
CA ARG A 33 -11.40 15.09 -8.23
C ARG A 33 -10.07 14.47 -7.81
N PRO A 34 -10.01 13.13 -7.70
CA PRO A 34 -8.74 12.46 -7.48
C PRO A 34 -7.84 12.66 -8.71
N ALA A 35 -6.54 12.77 -8.48
CA ALA A 35 -5.55 12.93 -9.55
C ALA A 35 -5.36 11.61 -10.32
N GLY A 36 -5.50 10.47 -9.63
CA GLY A 36 -5.46 9.14 -10.22
C GLY A 36 -6.83 8.50 -10.43
N LYS A 37 -6.82 7.29 -10.98
CA LYS A 37 -8.01 6.48 -11.22
C LYS A 37 -7.78 5.01 -10.91
N ARG A 38 -8.78 4.36 -10.32
CA ARG A 38 -8.81 2.89 -10.21
C ARG A 38 -9.19 2.30 -11.56
N VAL A 39 -8.33 1.44 -12.10
CA VAL A 39 -8.57 0.81 -13.42
C VAL A 39 -9.33 -0.49 -13.24
N LYS A 40 -8.89 -1.34 -12.31
CA LYS A 40 -9.53 -2.62 -11.96
C LYS A 40 -9.17 -3.03 -10.54
N ARG A 41 -9.74 -4.14 -10.05
CA ARG A 41 -9.29 -4.75 -8.78
C ARG A 41 -7.79 -5.06 -8.86
N GLY A 42 -7.03 -4.74 -7.82
CA GLY A 42 -5.58 -4.91 -7.85
C GLY A 42 -4.78 -3.82 -8.57
N LEU A 43 -5.41 -2.88 -9.29
CA LEU A 43 -4.69 -1.94 -10.16
C LEU A 43 -5.23 -0.50 -10.11
N TYR A 44 -4.36 0.41 -9.71
CA TYR A 44 -4.59 1.85 -9.66
C TYR A 44 -3.59 2.57 -10.56
N GLN A 45 -4.04 3.61 -11.26
CA GLN A 45 -3.20 4.46 -12.10
C GLN A 45 -3.12 5.86 -11.50
N THR A 46 -1.91 6.33 -11.22
CA THR A 46 -1.62 7.70 -10.75
C THR A 46 -1.76 8.73 -11.87
N ALA A 47 -1.77 10.02 -11.53
CA ALA A 47 -1.80 11.10 -12.53
C ALA A 47 -0.59 11.06 -13.48
N LYS A 48 0.56 10.60 -12.98
CA LYS A 48 1.80 10.40 -13.75
C LYS A 48 1.76 9.18 -14.67
N GLY A 49 0.67 8.40 -14.64
CA GLY A 49 0.50 7.19 -15.44
C GLY A 49 1.13 5.94 -14.81
N TRP A 50 1.73 6.02 -13.61
CA TRP A 50 2.28 4.85 -12.92
C TRP A 50 1.17 3.92 -12.45
N LEU A 51 1.39 2.63 -12.67
CA LEU A 51 0.50 1.56 -12.24
C LEU A 51 0.97 1.01 -10.90
N VAL A 52 0.12 1.09 -9.89
CA VAL A 52 0.37 0.60 -8.53
C VAL A 52 -0.75 -0.32 -8.08
N ASN A 53 -0.50 -1.10 -7.03
CA ASN A 53 -1.53 -1.94 -6.45
C ASN A 53 -2.61 -1.06 -5.78
N ALA A 54 -3.89 -1.33 -6.09
CA ALA A 54 -5.00 -0.52 -5.61
C ALA A 54 -5.21 -0.63 -4.09
N GLU A 55 -5.04 -1.82 -3.54
CA GLU A 55 -5.20 -2.10 -2.12
C GLU A 55 -4.05 -1.48 -1.30
N ALA A 56 -2.82 -1.51 -1.83
CA ALA A 56 -1.68 -0.81 -1.24
C ALA A 56 -1.87 0.71 -1.24
N ASN A 57 -2.41 1.28 -2.33
CA ASN A 57 -2.76 2.71 -2.38
C ASN A 57 -3.83 3.05 -1.33
N ALA A 58 -4.88 2.23 -1.19
CA ALA A 58 -5.92 2.44 -0.19
C ALA A 58 -5.36 2.34 1.25
N ALA A 59 -4.52 1.34 1.53
CA ALA A 59 -3.86 1.20 2.83
C ALA A 59 -2.98 2.42 3.16
N ALA A 60 -2.23 2.94 2.19
CA ALA A 60 -1.42 4.14 2.38
C ALA A 60 -2.27 5.39 2.66
N ASN A 61 -3.41 5.54 1.98
CA ASN A 61 -4.36 6.62 2.25
C ASN A 61 -5.02 6.49 3.64
N LEU A 62 -5.32 5.27 4.09
CA LEU A 62 -5.83 5.03 5.44
C LEU A 62 -4.79 5.39 6.50
N LEU A 63 -3.52 4.98 6.31
CA LEU A 63 -2.42 5.39 7.18
C LEU A 63 -2.28 6.92 7.25
N LYS A 64 -2.46 7.63 6.12
CA LYS A 64 -2.49 9.10 6.09
C LYS A 64 -3.63 9.66 6.94
N LYS A 65 -4.84 9.10 6.88
CA LYS A 65 -5.96 9.52 7.75
C LYS A 65 -5.69 9.24 9.23
N VAL A 66 -5.26 8.02 9.57
CA VAL A 66 -4.92 7.63 10.95
C VAL A 66 -3.84 8.55 11.52
N SER A 67 -2.82 8.91 10.72
CA SER A 67 -1.76 9.82 11.15
C SER A 67 -2.28 11.22 11.46
N ARG A 68 -3.29 11.70 10.73
CA ARG A 68 -3.96 12.98 11.03
C ARG A 68 -4.77 12.90 12.32
N THR A 69 -5.50 11.80 12.54
CA THR A 69 -6.30 11.58 13.75
C THR A 69 -5.42 11.48 15.01
N LEU A 70 -4.30 10.78 14.92
CA LEU A 70 -3.39 10.53 16.04
C LEU A 70 -2.25 11.55 16.18
N GLY A 71 -2.17 12.54 15.29
CA GLY A 71 -1.08 13.52 15.27
C GLY A 71 0.31 12.90 15.02
N LEU A 72 0.37 11.72 14.38
CA LEU A 72 1.62 11.01 14.15
C LEU A 72 2.38 11.63 12.98
N CYS A 73 3.65 11.99 13.21
CA CYS A 73 4.53 12.43 12.15
C CYS A 73 5.09 11.23 11.37
N LEU A 74 4.47 10.88 10.23
CA LEU A 74 4.91 9.79 9.35
C LEU A 74 6.14 10.14 8.49
N GLN A 75 6.74 11.33 8.66
CA GLN A 75 7.85 11.80 7.83
C GLN A 75 9.03 10.81 7.85
N GLU A 76 9.39 10.28 9.01
CA GLU A 76 10.48 9.31 9.15
C GLU A 76 10.17 7.95 8.52
N LEU A 77 8.91 7.50 8.57
CA LEU A 77 8.47 6.24 7.95
C LEU A 77 8.39 6.34 6.42
N SER A 78 8.07 7.52 5.90
CA SER A 78 8.01 7.78 4.45
C SER A 78 9.39 7.84 3.77
N ARG A 79 10.48 7.98 4.54
CA ARG A 79 11.86 8.07 4.05
C ARG A 79 12.60 6.73 4.04
N GLY A 80 12.05 5.71 4.68
CA GLY A 80 12.63 4.37 4.73
C GLY A 80 12.47 3.64 3.40
N ALA A 81 13.55 3.50 2.63
CA ALA A 81 13.57 2.62 1.48
C ALA A 81 13.34 1.17 1.93
N LEU A 82 12.25 0.56 1.46
CA LEU A 82 11.90 -0.86 1.68
C LEU A 82 12.81 -1.81 0.85
N THR A 83 14.08 -1.47 0.66
CA THR A 83 15.01 -2.19 -0.23
C THR A 83 15.91 -3.18 0.50
N LYS A 84 15.68 -3.43 1.79
CA LYS A 84 16.37 -4.49 2.54
C LYS A 84 15.34 -5.37 3.26
N PRO A 85 14.84 -6.45 2.64
CA PRO A 85 14.29 -7.53 3.45
C PRO A 85 15.40 -7.98 4.40
N LEU A 86 15.19 -7.80 5.71
CA LEU A 86 16.07 -8.38 6.71
C LEU A 86 15.90 -9.90 6.57
N ARG A 87 16.83 -10.56 5.87
CA ARG A 87 16.96 -12.00 5.93
C ARG A 87 17.34 -12.34 7.37
N ARG A 88 16.39 -12.75 8.19
CA ARG A 88 16.73 -13.45 9.42
C ARG A 88 17.32 -14.79 9.01
N PRO A 89 18.59 -15.09 9.32
CA PRO A 89 19.08 -16.45 9.16
C PRO A 89 18.20 -17.35 10.04
N CYS A 90 17.62 -18.38 9.45
CA CYS A 90 16.98 -19.43 10.23
C CYS A 90 18.06 -20.05 11.11
N LYS A 91 17.86 -20.01 12.43
CA LYS A 91 18.64 -20.87 13.32
C LYS A 91 18.08 -22.28 13.10
N ASN A 92 18.89 -23.14 12.49
CA ASN A 92 18.62 -24.50 12.03
C ASN A 92 17.97 -24.57 10.63
N PRO A 93 18.77 -24.45 9.55
CA PRO A 93 18.32 -24.92 8.24
C PRO A 93 18.12 -26.45 8.28
N PRO A 94 17.07 -26.99 7.64
CA PRO A 94 16.98 -28.43 7.40
C PRO A 94 18.20 -28.88 6.57
N PRO A 95 18.72 -30.10 6.77
CA PRO A 95 19.86 -30.59 6.01
C PRO A 95 19.57 -30.53 4.51
N LEU A 96 20.52 -29.97 3.76
CA LEU A 96 20.47 -29.89 2.31
C LEU A 96 20.89 -31.24 1.74
N ASP A 97 19.92 -32.12 1.56
CA ASP A 97 20.13 -33.39 0.88
C ASP A 97 20.33 -33.08 -0.61
N GLY A 98 21.56 -33.33 -1.09
CA GLY A 98 22.03 -33.01 -2.45
C GLY A 98 21.38 -33.86 -3.55
N GLY A 99 20.06 -33.70 -3.74
CA GLY A 99 19.32 -34.26 -4.86
C GLY A 99 19.11 -33.24 -5.96
N SER A 100 19.74 -33.43 -7.11
CA SER A 100 19.49 -32.68 -8.35
C SER A 100 18.02 -32.83 -8.77
N VAL A 101 17.17 -31.85 -8.44
CA VAL A 101 15.78 -31.82 -8.90
C VAL A 101 15.78 -31.44 -10.38
N LYS A 102 15.61 -32.44 -11.26
CA LYS A 102 15.27 -32.21 -12.67
C LYS A 102 13.88 -31.59 -12.73
N LEU A 103 13.81 -30.37 -13.27
CA LEU A 103 12.56 -29.68 -13.60
C LEU A 103 11.84 -30.47 -14.70
N GLN A 104 10.86 -31.31 -14.34
CA GLN A 104 9.93 -31.82 -15.33
C GLN A 104 8.82 -30.80 -15.53
N ARG A 105 8.81 -30.17 -16.71
CA ARG A 105 7.66 -29.43 -17.22
C ARG A 105 6.54 -30.43 -17.48
N THR A 106 5.43 -30.28 -16.80
CA THR A 106 4.14 -30.80 -17.27
C THR A 106 3.22 -29.62 -17.49
N GLY A 107 2.76 -29.47 -18.73
CA GLY A 107 1.62 -28.63 -19.06
C GLY A 107 0.34 -29.43 -18.88
N TRP A 108 -0.70 -28.75 -18.39
CA TRP A 108 -2.04 -28.61 -18.96
C TRP A 108 -2.62 -27.32 -18.39
#